data_AF-A0AAW1KAS1-F1
#
_entry.id   AF-A0AAW1KAS1-F1
#
_cell.length_a   1.000
_cell.length_b   1.000
_cell.length_c   1.000
_cell.angle_alpha   90.00
_cell.angle_beta   90.00
_cell.angle_gamma   90.00
#
_symmetry.space_group_name_H-M   'P 1'
#
loop_
_entity.id
_entity.type
_entity.pdbx_description
1 polymer ?
#
loop_
_entity_poly.entity_id
_entity_poly.type
_entity_poly.pdbx_seq_one_letter_code
_entity_poly.pdbx_strand_id
1 'polypeptide(L)'
;MKQQLELIQILSLEPQILSLDATNLPQDPGKRKKILDFHPNDQDIVRRVYTTQREFCQPTSHEFPYRFFGDKPRRFNENWLKKYKSWLEYSVEKDAVFCFPCYLFKEKNTPGGDAFVNEGFRTWNKTNAYEKHVGGHNRCHWGCI
;
A
#
# COMPACT_ATOMS: atom_id res chain seq x y z
N MET A 1 -26.08 22.56 -2.60
CA MET A 1 -24.92 23.29 -2.01
C MET A 1 -23.72 22.38 -1.74
N LYS A 2 -23.88 21.19 -1.15
CA LYS A 2 -22.75 20.25 -0.91
C LYS A 2 -21.98 19.86 -2.18
N GLN A 3 -22.71 19.53 -3.26
CA GLN A 3 -22.10 19.08 -4.52
C GLN A 3 -21.33 20.17 -5.27
N GLN A 4 -21.77 21.42 -5.16
CA GLN A 4 -21.08 22.57 -5.75
C GLN A 4 -19.80 22.93 -4.96
N LEU A 5 -19.83 22.79 -3.64
CA LEU A 5 -18.64 22.93 -2.79
C LEU A 5 -17.62 21.82 -3.04
N GLU A 6 -18.06 20.57 -3.21
CA GLU A 6 -17.16 19.47 -3.59
C GLU A 6 -16.51 19.70 -4.95
N LEU A 7 -17.26 20.14 -5.96
CA LEU A 7 -16.72 20.46 -7.28
C LEU A 7 -15.69 21.59 -7.23
N ILE A 8 -15.95 22.67 -6.48
CA ILE A 8 -15.00 23.78 -6.31
C ILE A 8 -13.73 23.31 -5.59
N GLN A 9 -13.87 22.44 -4.59
CA GLN A 9 -12.73 21.86 -3.88
C GLN A 9 -11.92 20.92 -4.78
N ILE A 10 -12.56 20.13 -5.64
CA ILE A 10 -11.90 19.27 -6.64
C ILE A 10 -11.11 20.13 -7.63
N LEU A 11 -11.74 21.17 -8.21
CA LEU A 11 -11.12 22.08 -9.19
C LEU A 11 -9.97 22.90 -8.59
N SER A 12 -10.04 23.24 -7.29
CA SER A 12 -8.95 23.91 -6.57
C SER A 12 -7.74 23.00 -6.30
N LEU A 13 -7.96 21.68 -6.27
CA LEU A 13 -6.93 20.68 -5.96
C LEU A 13 -6.28 20.09 -7.21
N GLU A 14 -6.96 20.10 -8.36
CA GLU A 14 -6.40 19.66 -9.65
C GLU A 14 -5.04 20.31 -9.99
N PRO A 15 -4.86 21.64 -9.87
CA PRO A 15 -3.56 22.27 -10.11
C PRO A 15 -2.49 21.83 -9.11
N GLN A 16 -2.87 21.53 -7.86
CA GLN A 16 -1.93 21.07 -6.81
C GLN A 16 -1.57 19.59 -6.99
N ILE A 17 -2.49 18.77 -7.46
CA ILE A 17 -2.27 17.36 -7.86
C ILE A 17 -1.34 17.31 -9.09
N LEU A 18 -1.46 18.28 -10.00
CA LEU A 18 -0.55 18.47 -11.13
C LEU A 18 0.82 19.02 -10.70
N SER A 19 0.89 19.87 -9.66
CA SER A 19 2.13 20.48 -9.19
C SER A 19 2.95 19.60 -8.26
N LEU A 20 2.30 18.67 -7.53
CA LEU A 20 3.01 17.60 -6.82
C LEU A 20 3.46 16.61 -7.88
N ASP A 21 4.58 16.94 -8.53
CA ASP A 21 5.08 16.24 -9.71
C ASP A 21 5.13 14.75 -9.42
N ALA A 22 4.16 14.01 -9.98
CA ALA A 22 3.97 12.61 -9.70
C ALA A 22 5.26 11.83 -9.95
N THR A 23 6.14 12.33 -10.82
CA THR A 23 7.47 11.78 -11.11
C THR A 23 8.37 11.64 -9.88
N ASN A 24 8.18 12.45 -8.83
CA ASN A 24 9.02 12.43 -7.62
C ASN A 24 8.56 11.40 -6.58
N LEU A 25 7.35 10.85 -6.69
CA LEU A 25 6.87 9.81 -5.78
C LEU A 25 7.30 8.42 -6.26
N PRO A 26 7.97 7.61 -5.43
CA PRO A 26 8.46 6.31 -5.84
C PRO A 26 7.32 5.31 -6.05
N GLN A 27 7.40 4.56 -7.14
CA GLN A 27 6.44 3.52 -7.47
C GLN A 27 6.55 2.33 -6.50
N ASP A 28 7.77 1.84 -6.26
CA ASP A 28 8.02 0.68 -5.38
C ASP A 28 7.58 0.99 -3.93
N PRO A 29 6.72 0.15 -3.32
CA PRO A 29 6.18 0.41 -1.98
C PRO A 29 7.26 0.45 -0.90
N GLY A 30 8.36 -0.27 -1.07
CA GLY A 30 9.48 -0.28 -0.14
C GLY A 30 10.26 1.03 -0.09
N LYS A 31 10.12 1.88 -1.12
CA LYS A 31 10.77 3.20 -1.23
C LYS A 31 9.89 4.34 -0.74
N ARG A 32 8.60 4.11 -0.52
CA ARG A 32 7.65 5.17 -0.19
C ARG A 32 7.92 5.71 1.22
N LYS A 33 7.99 7.03 1.34
CA LYS A 33 7.94 7.72 2.64
C LYS A 33 6.58 7.44 3.28
N LYS A 34 6.52 7.32 4.62
CA LYS A 34 5.23 7.16 5.30
C LYS A 34 4.36 8.39 5.04
N ILE A 35 3.06 8.18 4.82
CA ILE A 35 2.11 9.29 4.58
C ILE A 35 2.20 10.35 5.69
N LEU A 36 2.36 9.92 6.95
CA LEU A 36 2.44 10.82 8.10
C LEU A 36 3.73 11.65 8.18
N ASP A 37 4.75 11.30 7.42
CA ASP A 37 5.99 12.07 7.38
C ASP A 37 5.92 13.19 6.33
N PHE A 38 4.88 13.25 5.48
CA PHE A 38 4.60 14.39 4.62
C PHE A 38 3.95 15.53 5.42
N HIS A 39 4.10 16.77 4.94
CA HIS A 39 3.42 17.91 5.54
C HIS A 39 1.90 17.67 5.54
N PRO A 40 1.15 18.01 6.61
CA PRO A 40 -0.28 17.72 6.72
C PRO A 40 -1.11 18.12 5.50
N ASN A 41 -0.80 19.26 4.88
CA ASN A 41 -1.49 19.75 3.68
C ASN A 41 -1.22 18.91 2.43
N ASP A 42 -0.13 18.13 2.40
CA ASP A 42 0.26 17.34 1.23
C ASP A 42 -0.21 15.88 1.34
N GLN A 43 -0.55 15.40 2.55
CA GLN A 43 -0.87 13.99 2.79
C GLN A 43 -2.04 13.52 1.91
N ASP A 44 -3.09 14.33 1.81
CA ASP A 44 -4.26 13.99 1.00
C ASP A 44 -3.96 14.04 -0.50
N ILE A 45 -3.08 14.95 -0.93
CA ILE A 45 -2.60 15.00 -2.31
C ILE A 45 -1.83 13.71 -2.63
N VAL A 46 -0.88 13.31 -1.76
CA VAL A 46 -0.11 12.08 -1.91
C VAL A 46 -1.03 10.85 -1.96
N ARG A 47 -2.02 10.75 -1.06
CA ARG A 47 -3.02 9.66 -1.08
C ARG A 47 -3.77 9.60 -2.41
N ARG A 48 -4.18 10.75 -2.94
CA ARG A 48 -4.88 10.85 -4.22
C ARG A 48 -3.98 10.42 -5.36
N VAL A 49 -2.74 10.91 -5.45
CA VAL A 49 -1.80 10.53 -6.51
C VAL A 49 -1.59 9.02 -6.54
N TYR A 50 -1.32 8.37 -5.39
CA TYR A 50 -1.18 6.91 -5.35
C TYR A 50 -2.47 6.17 -5.71
N THR A 51 -3.64 6.68 -5.34
CA THR A 51 -4.91 6.01 -5.61
C THR A 51 -5.38 6.17 -7.06
N THR A 52 -5.14 7.34 -7.69
CA THR A 52 -5.72 7.69 -9.00
C THR A 52 -4.73 7.58 -10.15
N GLN A 53 -3.43 7.72 -9.90
CA GLN A 53 -2.42 7.79 -10.96
C GLN A 53 -1.46 6.59 -10.97
N ARG A 54 -1.43 5.76 -9.91
CA ARG A 54 -0.47 4.66 -9.80
C ARG A 54 -1.15 3.31 -9.89
N GLU A 55 -0.53 2.42 -10.65
CA GLU A 55 -0.89 1.00 -10.64
C GLU A 55 -0.28 0.30 -9.42
N PHE A 56 -0.89 -0.81 -9.00
CA PHE A 56 -0.33 -1.64 -7.93
C PHE A 56 0.97 -2.29 -8.38
N CYS A 57 1.99 -2.28 -7.52
CA CYS A 57 3.26 -2.96 -7.80
C CYS A 57 3.09 -4.49 -7.71
N GLN A 58 2.71 -5.11 -8.84
CA GLN A 58 2.45 -6.54 -8.95
C GLN A 58 3.25 -7.16 -10.11
N PRO A 59 4.52 -7.50 -9.88
CA PRO A 59 5.35 -8.03 -10.94
C PRO A 59 4.86 -9.40 -11.40
N THR A 60 4.60 -9.54 -12.70
CA THR A 60 4.07 -10.75 -13.36
C THR A 60 5.14 -11.69 -13.92
N SER A 61 6.41 -11.26 -13.93
CA SER A 61 7.55 -12.04 -14.46
C SER A 61 8.81 -11.84 -13.63
N HIS A 62 8.66 -11.61 -12.33
CA HIS A 62 9.78 -11.46 -11.42
C HIS A 62 10.13 -12.80 -10.76
N GLU A 63 11.40 -13.18 -10.84
CA GLU A 63 11.93 -14.32 -10.10
C GLU A 63 12.10 -13.94 -8.63
N PHE A 64 11.12 -14.35 -7.81
CA PHE A 64 11.15 -14.11 -6.37
C PHE A 64 12.31 -14.85 -5.71
N PRO A 65 13.20 -14.14 -5.00
CA PRO A 65 14.40 -14.76 -4.43
C PRO A 65 14.04 -15.76 -3.33
N TYR A 66 14.86 -16.80 -3.21
CA TYR A 66 14.77 -17.75 -2.10
C TYR A 66 15.46 -17.21 -0.85
N ARG A 67 14.87 -17.52 0.30
CA ARG A 67 15.44 -17.31 1.63
C ARG A 67 15.27 -18.57 2.47
N PHE A 68 16.22 -18.81 3.35
CA PHE A 68 16.16 -19.92 4.29
C PHE A 68 15.34 -19.53 5.53
N PHE A 69 14.39 -20.39 5.88
CA PHE A 69 13.63 -20.32 7.13
C PHE A 69 13.90 -21.61 7.89
N GLY A 70 14.87 -21.57 8.81
CA GLY A 70 15.56 -22.78 9.26
C GLY A 70 16.21 -23.45 8.06
N ASP A 71 16.05 -24.76 7.93
CA ASP A 71 16.68 -25.54 6.85
C ASP A 71 15.86 -25.59 5.55
N LYS A 72 14.73 -24.88 5.51
CA LYS A 72 13.81 -24.93 4.37
C LYS A 72 13.92 -23.66 3.52
N PRO A 73 14.30 -23.75 2.25
CA PRO A 73 14.23 -22.62 1.34
C PRO A 73 12.77 -22.28 1.04
N ARG A 74 12.44 -20.99 1.14
CA ARG A 74 11.12 -20.43 0.86
C ARG A 74 11.28 -19.17 0.02
N ARG A 75 10.32 -18.91 -0.85
CA ARG A 75 10.21 -17.66 -1.60
C ARG A 75 8.79 -17.14 -1.50
N PHE A 76 8.58 -15.89 -1.89
CA PHE A 76 7.24 -15.35 -2.04
C PHE A 76 6.43 -16.18 -3.06
N ASN A 77 5.13 -16.33 -2.80
CA ASN A 77 4.21 -17.02 -3.69
C ASN A 77 3.32 -15.96 -4.38
N GLU A 78 3.54 -15.76 -5.68
CA GLU A 78 2.82 -14.79 -6.51
C GLU A 78 1.30 -14.95 -6.51
N ASN A 79 0.78 -16.15 -6.19
CA ASN A 79 -0.66 -16.37 -6.07
C ASN A 79 -1.28 -15.50 -4.96
N TRP A 80 -0.49 -15.02 -4.00
CA TRP A 80 -0.96 -14.04 -3.00
C TRP A 80 -1.28 -12.68 -3.61
N LEU A 81 -0.49 -12.20 -4.58
CA LEU A 81 -0.82 -10.98 -5.31
C LEU A 81 -2.09 -11.18 -6.14
N LYS A 82 -2.22 -12.34 -6.79
CA LYS A 82 -3.43 -12.68 -7.56
C LYS A 82 -4.67 -12.74 -6.67
N LYS A 83 -4.57 -13.38 -5.49
CA LYS A 83 -5.68 -13.52 -4.54
C LYS A 83 -6.09 -12.19 -3.89
N TYR A 84 -5.12 -11.32 -3.58
CA TYR A 84 -5.34 -10.06 -2.86
C TYR A 84 -4.96 -8.84 -3.71
N LYS A 85 -5.42 -8.84 -4.97
CA LYS A 85 -4.97 -7.91 -6.02
C LYS A 85 -5.10 -6.43 -5.65
N SER A 86 -6.17 -6.04 -4.95
CA SER A 86 -6.41 -4.64 -4.57
C SER A 86 -5.80 -4.25 -3.22
N TRP A 87 -5.07 -5.17 -2.57
CA TRP A 87 -4.56 -4.99 -1.21
C TRP A 87 -3.05 -5.09 -1.14
N LEU A 88 -2.46 -6.08 -1.81
CA LEU A 88 -1.05 -6.39 -1.68
C LEU A 88 -0.24 -5.87 -2.86
N GLU A 89 0.88 -5.26 -2.51
CA GLU A 89 1.94 -4.86 -3.41
C GLU A 89 3.25 -5.55 -3.01
N TYR A 90 4.13 -5.76 -3.97
CA TYR A 90 5.44 -6.35 -3.72
C TYR A 90 6.55 -5.34 -4.04
N SER A 91 7.48 -5.16 -3.12
CA SER A 91 8.71 -4.41 -3.32
C SER A 91 9.79 -5.35 -3.82
N VAL A 92 10.32 -5.09 -5.02
CA VAL A 92 11.48 -5.85 -5.54
C VAL A 92 12.72 -5.49 -4.75
N GLU A 93 12.89 -4.22 -4.40
CA GLU A 93 14.05 -3.75 -3.66
C GLU A 93 14.13 -4.35 -2.26
N LYS A 94 13.01 -4.38 -1.53
CA LYS A 94 12.98 -4.95 -0.17
C LYS A 94 12.75 -6.45 -0.13
N ASP A 95 12.33 -7.07 -1.25
CA ASP A 95 11.82 -8.45 -1.31
C ASP A 95 10.84 -8.69 -0.15
N ALA A 96 9.77 -7.89 -0.18
CA ALA A 96 8.79 -7.83 0.89
C ALA A 96 7.42 -7.39 0.36
N VAL A 97 6.37 -7.84 1.05
CA VAL A 97 4.98 -7.54 0.69
C VAL A 97 4.45 -6.39 1.54
N PHE A 98 3.80 -5.43 0.89
CA PHE A 98 3.17 -4.28 1.53
C PHE A 98 1.66 -4.32 1.34
N CYS A 99 0.93 -3.69 2.26
CA CYS A 99 -0.51 -3.51 2.18
C CYS A 99 -0.81 -2.07 1.80
N PHE A 100 -1.34 -1.87 0.60
CA PHE A 100 -1.59 -0.54 0.03
C PHE A 100 -2.62 0.27 0.84
N PRO A 101 -3.80 -0.27 1.22
CA PRO A 101 -4.73 0.46 2.09
C PRO A 101 -4.11 0.84 3.43
N CYS A 102 -3.32 -0.04 4.04
CA CYS A 102 -2.64 0.28 5.29
C CYS A 102 -1.58 1.37 5.11
N TYR A 103 -0.85 1.38 4.00
CA TYR A 103 0.08 2.46 3.69
C TYR A 103 -0.63 3.83 3.63
N LEU A 104 -1.78 3.90 2.96
CA LEU A 104 -2.54 5.14 2.78
C LEU A 104 -3.17 5.67 4.07
N PHE A 105 -3.73 4.77 4.89
CA PHE A 105 -4.67 5.14 5.95
C PHE A 105 -4.23 4.76 7.37
N LYS A 106 -3.04 4.16 7.55
CA LYS A 106 -2.57 3.82 8.90
C LYS A 106 -2.35 5.08 9.74
N GLU A 107 -2.98 5.10 10.91
CA GLU A 107 -2.77 6.14 11.92
C GLU A 107 -1.65 5.75 12.88
N LYS A 108 -1.08 6.73 13.59
CA LYS A 108 0.05 6.52 14.53
C LYS A 108 -0.24 5.48 15.60
N ASN A 109 -1.50 5.37 16.02
CA ASN A 109 -1.91 4.57 17.18
C ASN A 109 -2.80 3.37 16.81
N THR A 110 -2.88 2.98 15.54
CA THR A 110 -3.72 1.84 15.14
C THR A 110 -3.15 0.53 15.69
N PRO A 111 -3.91 -0.24 16.49
CA PRO A 111 -3.51 -1.57 16.93
C PRO A 111 -3.35 -2.51 15.72
N GLY A 112 -2.24 -3.24 15.68
CA GLY A 112 -1.89 -4.08 14.53
C GLY A 112 -0.54 -3.67 13.95
N GLY A 113 0.39 -4.62 13.95
CA GLY A 113 1.79 -4.41 13.58
C GLY A 113 1.96 -3.66 12.26
N ASP A 114 3.06 -2.94 12.15
CA ASP A 114 3.54 -2.23 10.96
C ASP A 114 4.22 -3.11 9.92
N ALA A 115 4.17 -4.44 10.13
CA ALA A 115 4.85 -5.41 9.29
C ALA A 115 4.51 -5.26 7.80
N PHE A 116 3.28 -4.90 7.43
CA PHE A 116 2.88 -4.69 6.03
C PHE A 116 3.05 -3.25 5.52
N VAL A 117 3.62 -2.33 6.31
CA VAL A 117 3.69 -0.90 5.96
C VAL A 117 5.11 -0.36 5.97
N ASN A 118 5.90 -0.60 7.03
CA ASN A 118 7.21 0.03 7.19
C ASN A 118 8.32 -0.78 6.51
N GLU A 119 8.52 -2.02 6.98
CA GLU A 119 9.57 -2.91 6.47
C GLU A 119 9.07 -3.87 5.39
N GLY A 120 7.76 -4.05 5.31
CA GLY A 120 7.14 -5.05 4.47
C GLY A 120 7.22 -6.44 5.11
N PHE A 121 6.23 -7.26 4.76
CA PHE A 121 6.08 -8.60 5.28
C PHE A 121 6.91 -9.55 4.43
N ARG A 122 7.92 -10.17 5.06
CA ARG A 122 8.82 -11.13 4.42
C ARG A 122 8.79 -12.53 5.02
N THR A 123 7.81 -12.83 5.86
CA THR A 123 7.75 -14.11 6.59
C THR A 123 6.97 -15.16 5.78
N TRP A 124 7.63 -15.71 4.75
CA TRP A 124 7.02 -16.57 3.73
C TRP A 124 6.39 -17.87 4.27
N ASN A 125 6.84 -18.35 5.42
CA ASN A 125 6.28 -19.52 6.09
C ASN A 125 4.98 -19.24 6.87
N LYS A 126 4.59 -17.96 7.06
CA LYS A 126 3.35 -17.56 7.76
C LYS A 126 2.28 -17.12 6.77
N THR A 127 1.85 -18.03 5.90
CA THR A 127 0.84 -17.75 4.86
C THR A 127 -0.51 -17.29 5.42
N ASN A 128 -0.92 -17.79 6.58
CA ASN A 128 -2.14 -17.35 7.26
C ASN A 128 -2.11 -15.88 7.71
N ALA A 129 -0.93 -15.25 7.75
CA ALA A 129 -0.81 -13.84 8.12
C ALA A 129 -1.48 -12.93 7.08
N TYR A 130 -1.36 -13.24 5.79
CA TYR A 130 -2.01 -12.48 4.72
C TYR A 130 -3.53 -12.53 4.86
N GLU A 131 -4.08 -13.71 5.08
CA GLU A 131 -5.52 -13.91 5.22
C GLU A 131 -6.08 -13.27 6.49
N LYS A 132 -5.38 -13.40 7.61
CA LYS A 132 -5.77 -12.72 8.86
C LYS A 132 -5.71 -11.20 8.73
N HIS A 133 -4.69 -10.69 8.04
CA HIS A 133 -4.52 -9.26 7.83
C HIS A 133 -5.61 -8.71 6.90
N VAL A 134 -5.67 -9.19 5.65
CA VAL A 134 -6.64 -8.72 4.64
C VAL A 134 -8.08 -9.05 5.06
N GLY A 135 -8.33 -10.28 5.53
CA GLY A 135 -9.65 -10.70 5.99
C GLY A 135 -10.07 -10.07 7.33
N GLY A 136 -9.12 -9.62 8.15
CA GLY A 136 -9.39 -8.80 9.33
C GLY A 136 -9.90 -7.42 8.92
N HIS A 137 -9.21 -6.75 7.99
CA HIS A 137 -9.64 -5.46 7.46
C HIS A 137 -10.98 -5.54 6.73
N ASN A 138 -11.22 -6.55 5.88
CA ASN A 138 -12.51 -6.74 5.20
C ASN A 138 -13.70 -6.82 6.18
N ARG A 139 -13.49 -7.38 7.37
CA ARG A 139 -14.53 -7.46 8.41
C ARG A 139 -14.78 -6.13 9.14
N CYS A 140 -13.81 -5.22 9.13
CA CYS A 140 -13.95 -3.86 9.66
C CYS A 140 -14.59 -2.89 8.65
N HIS A 141 -14.64 -3.23 7.36
CA HIS A 141 -15.18 -2.37 6.29
C HIS A 141 -16.59 -2.75 5.79
N TRP A 142 -17.22 -3.82 6.31
CA TRP A 142 -18.63 -4.17 5.97
C TRP A 142 -19.66 -3.15 6.51
N GLY A 143 -19.23 -2.11 7.25
CA GLY A 143 -20.12 -1.08 7.79
C GLY A 143 -20.11 0.28 7.07
N CYS A 144 -19.24 0.50 6.07
CA CYS A 144 -19.07 1.84 5.47
C CYS A 144 -18.72 1.79 3.97
N ILE A 145 -19.50 1.07 3.16
CA ILE A 145 -19.65 1.37 1.72
C ILE A 145 -21.01 2.04 1.54
#